data_AF-A0A5J4QNT9-F1
#
_entry.id   AF-A0A5J4QNT9-F1
#
_cell.length_a   1.000
_cell.length_b   1.000
_cell.length_c   1.000
_cell.angle_alpha   90.00
_cell.angle_beta   90.00
_cell.angle_gamma   90.00
#
_symmetry.space_group_name_H-M   'P 1'
#
loop_
_entity.id
_entity.type
_entity.pdbx_description
1 polymer ?
#
loop_
_entity_poly.entity_id
_entity_poly.type
_entity_poly.pdbx_seq_one_letter_code
_entity_poly.pdbx_strand_id
1 'polypeptide(L)'
;KTMANPDLKWETTITRNVGVDATAWGGRLSGTMEVYWNNTKDLLIQFPTPGTGYENQYRNMGETSNKGVEVSGNLIAIDKKDFGLSISGNIGFNKNRIVSLGQMNNFTAATGWASTEITSDYWIATGGSVGKMYGFKSAGR
;
A
#
# COMPACT_ATOMS: atom_id res chain seq x y z
N LYS A 1 11.46 26.92 4.94
CA LYS A 1 12.53 26.75 3.92
C LYS A 1 13.06 25.31 3.94
N THR A 2 13.27 24.68 2.78
CA THR A 2 13.78 23.30 2.65
C THR A 2 15.26 23.26 2.27
N MET A 3 16.05 22.46 2.99
CA MET A 3 17.46 22.23 2.71
C MET A 3 17.61 21.25 1.53
N ALA A 4 18.54 21.54 0.62
CA ALA A 4 18.89 20.61 -0.45
C ALA A 4 19.61 19.37 0.11
N ASN A 5 19.41 18.22 -0.52
CA ASN A 5 20.14 17.00 -0.22
C ASN A 5 20.73 16.45 -1.53
N PRO A 6 22.06 16.51 -1.73
CA PRO A 6 22.69 16.03 -2.95
C PRO A 6 22.69 14.49 -3.07
N ASP A 7 22.49 13.78 -1.96
CA ASP A 7 22.50 12.31 -1.91
C ASP A 7 21.14 11.68 -2.23
N LEU A 8 20.19 12.49 -2.73
CA LEU A 8 18.87 12.01 -3.10
C LEU A 8 18.94 11.01 -4.24
N LYS A 9 18.16 9.96 -4.09
CA LYS A 9 17.96 8.92 -5.10
C LYS A 9 16.48 8.61 -5.27
N TRP A 10 16.16 7.90 -6.35
CA TRP A 10 14.82 7.40 -6.60
C TRP A 10 14.41 6.35 -5.57
N GLU A 11 13.13 6.38 -5.17
CA GLU A 11 12.52 5.30 -4.41
C GLU A 11 12.53 4.01 -5.25
N THR A 12 12.88 2.88 -4.64
CA THR A 12 13.03 1.61 -5.37
C THR A 12 12.07 0.57 -4.82
N THR A 13 11.22 0.03 -5.69
CA THR A 13 10.32 -1.09 -5.35
C THR A 13 10.89 -2.40 -5.90
N ILE A 14 11.13 -3.36 -5.00
CA ILE A 14 11.46 -4.75 -5.33
C ILE A 14 10.18 -5.56 -5.25
N THR A 15 9.70 -6.02 -6.40
CA THR A 15 8.49 -6.84 -6.54
C THR A 15 8.85 -8.31 -6.69
N ARG A 16 8.19 -9.17 -5.93
CA ARG A 16 8.26 -10.63 -6.06
C ARG A 16 6.85 -11.15 -6.26
N ASN A 17 6.63 -11.94 -7.30
CA ASN A 17 5.34 -12.54 -7.61
C ASN A 17 5.55 -14.02 -7.93
N VAL A 18 4.62 -14.86 -7.47
CA VAL A 18 4.52 -16.26 -7.85
C VAL A 18 3.05 -16.52 -8.22
N GLY A 19 2.84 -17.01 -9.43
CA GLY A 19 1.51 -17.31 -9.96
C GLY A 19 1.37 -18.76 -10.38
N VAL A 20 0.15 -19.28 -10.30
CA VAL A 20 -0.25 -20.57 -10.87
C VAL A 20 -1.51 -20.36 -11.69
N ASP A 21 -1.46 -20.83 -12.93
CA ASP A 21 -2.58 -20.84 -13.85
C ASP A 21 -3.09 -22.27 -14.05
N ALA A 22 -4.40 -22.44 -14.07
CA ALA A 22 -5.04 -23.72 -14.31
C ALA A 22 -6.25 -23.58 -15.22
N THR A 23 -6.41 -24.57 -16.10
CA THR A 23 -7.55 -24.67 -17.01
C THR A 23 -8.10 -26.09 -16.96
N ALA A 24 -9.42 -26.23 -16.90
CA ALA A 24 -10.14 -27.49 -16.82
C ALA A 24 -11.36 -27.52 -17.76
N TRP A 25 -12.00 -28.69 -17.86
CA TRP A 25 -13.21 -28.93 -18.65
C TRP A 25 -13.08 -28.51 -20.13
N GLY A 26 -11.95 -28.86 -20.75
CA GLY A 26 -11.70 -28.54 -22.16
C GLY A 26 -11.61 -27.03 -22.44
N GLY A 27 -11.17 -26.24 -21.46
CA GLY A 27 -11.04 -24.78 -21.61
C GLY A 27 -12.20 -23.99 -21.01
N ARG A 28 -13.23 -24.65 -20.49
CA ARG A 28 -14.44 -23.97 -19.99
C ARG A 28 -14.29 -23.37 -18.60
N LEU A 29 -13.41 -23.91 -17.77
CA LEU A 29 -13.07 -23.32 -16.48
C LEU A 29 -11.60 -22.93 -16.50
N SER A 30 -11.30 -21.66 -16.25
CA SER A 30 -9.93 -21.17 -16.06
C SER A 30 -9.83 -20.41 -14.75
N GLY A 31 -8.64 -20.41 -14.17
CA GLY A 31 -8.36 -19.59 -13.00
C GLY A 31 -6.87 -19.39 -12.79
N THR A 32 -6.59 -18.30 -12.10
CA THR A 32 -5.23 -17.85 -11.77
C THR A 32 -5.20 -17.51 -10.29
N MET A 33 -4.17 -18.00 -9.61
CA MET A 33 -3.85 -17.61 -8.25
C MET A 33 -2.46 -16.99 -8.24
N GLU A 34 -2.34 -15.80 -7.69
CA GLU A 34 -1.09 -15.08 -7.55
C GLU A 34 -0.84 -14.72 -6.09
N VAL A 35 0.41 -14.84 -5.68
CA VAL A 35 0.90 -14.30 -4.42
C VAL A 35 2.01 -13.31 -4.71
N TYR A 36 1.97 -12.15 -4.08
CA TYR A 36 2.99 -11.12 -4.28
C TYR A 36 3.52 -10.56 -2.97
N TRP A 37 4.76 -10.08 -3.05
CA TRP A 37 5.44 -9.38 -1.99
C TRP A 37 6.35 -8.29 -2.56
N ASN A 38 5.91 -7.05 -2.37
CA ASN A 38 6.59 -5.85 -2.80
C ASN A 38 7.23 -5.18 -1.58
N ASN A 39 8.48 -4.75 -1.73
CA ASN A 39 9.21 -3.94 -0.76
C ASN A 39 9.65 -2.65 -1.44
N THR A 40 9.20 -1.50 -0.95
CA THR A 40 9.66 -0.20 -1.42
C THR A 40 10.63 0.36 -0.40
N LYS A 41 11.88 0.55 -0.83
CA LYS A 41 12.95 1.13 -0.01
C LYS A 41 13.30 2.53 -0.50
N ASP A 42 14.10 3.21 0.32
CA ASP A 42 14.60 4.55 0.02
C ASP A 42 13.47 5.57 -0.14
N LEU A 43 12.38 5.43 0.65
CA LEU A 43 11.27 6.38 0.60
C LEU A 43 11.73 7.79 0.94
N LEU A 44 11.30 8.76 0.13
CA LEU A 44 11.56 10.18 0.29
C LEU A 44 10.67 10.72 1.41
N ILE A 45 11.28 10.97 2.56
CA ILE A 45 10.60 11.50 3.73
C ILE A 45 11.13 12.90 4.02
N GLN A 46 10.22 13.82 4.31
CA GLN A 46 10.57 15.15 4.77
C GLN A 46 10.99 15.08 6.25
N PHE A 47 12.29 15.23 6.50
CA PHE A 47 12.88 15.13 7.83
C PHE A 47 13.07 16.52 8.45
N PRO A 48 12.65 16.76 9.70
CA PRO A 48 12.89 18.03 10.37
C PRO A 48 14.40 18.23 10.64
N THR A 49 14.92 19.43 10.35
CA THR A 49 16.36 19.75 10.50
C THR A 49 16.60 20.97 11.39
N PRO A 50 16.22 20.91 12.69
CA PRO A 50 16.35 22.04 13.60
C PRO A 50 17.80 22.48 13.76
N GLY A 51 18.02 23.79 13.96
CA GLY A 51 19.36 24.37 14.19
C GLY A 51 20.18 24.66 12.93
N THR A 52 19.65 24.38 11.73
CA THR A 52 20.36 24.57 10.46
C THR A 52 19.95 25.81 9.66
N GLY A 53 18.95 26.56 10.13
CA GLY A 53 18.32 27.66 9.38
C GLY A 53 17.28 27.22 8.34
N TYR A 54 17.06 25.91 8.21
CA TYR A 54 16.02 25.29 7.40
C TYR A 54 15.03 24.52 8.29
N GLU A 55 13.79 24.40 7.85
CA GLU A 55 12.74 23.66 8.57
C GLU A 55 12.91 22.16 8.39
N ASN A 56 13.27 21.74 7.18
CA ASN A 56 13.31 20.33 6.80
C ASN A 56 14.25 20.06 5.64
N GLN A 57 14.55 18.77 5.42
CA GLN A 57 15.32 18.24 4.30
C GLN A 57 14.67 16.94 3.82
N TYR A 58 14.56 16.72 2.51
CA TYR A 58 14.16 15.41 1.98
C TYR A 58 15.30 14.40 2.13
N ARG A 59 14.97 13.19 2.59
CA ARG A 59 15.94 12.09 2.76
C ARG A 59 15.30 10.76 2.38
N ASN A 60 16.08 9.88 1.73
CA ASN A 60 15.71 8.51 1.46
C ASN A 60 15.94 7.64 2.71
N MET A 61 14.90 7.37 3.51
CA MET A 61 15.07 6.60 4.75
C MET A 61 13.92 5.68 5.14
N GLY A 62 12.77 5.78 4.48
CA GLY A 62 11.64 4.92 4.79
C GLY A 62 11.65 3.61 4.01
N GLU A 63 10.96 2.62 4.55
CA GLU A 63 10.65 1.37 3.88
C GLU A 63 9.19 0.97 4.12
N THR A 64 8.50 0.55 3.06
CA THR A 64 7.17 -0.07 3.15
C THR A 64 7.16 -1.44 2.50
N SER A 65 6.21 -2.27 2.90
CA SER A 65 5.97 -3.55 2.29
C SER A 65 4.50 -3.75 2.00
N ASN A 66 4.22 -4.28 0.83
CA ASN A 66 2.88 -4.62 0.37
C ASN A 66 2.87 -6.09 -0.03
N LYS A 67 2.03 -6.91 0.60
CA LYS A 67 1.92 -8.33 0.25
C LYS A 67 0.48 -8.75 0.14
N GLY A 68 0.20 -9.68 -0.74
CA GLY A 68 -1.17 -10.10 -0.97
C GLY A 68 -1.30 -11.37 -1.77
N VAL A 69 -2.55 -11.81 -1.87
CA VAL A 69 -2.99 -12.93 -2.69
C VAL A 69 -4.13 -12.43 -3.57
N GLU A 70 -4.06 -12.78 -4.85
CA GLU A 70 -5.09 -12.48 -5.84
C GLU A 70 -5.55 -13.79 -6.48
N VAL A 71 -6.86 -13.98 -6.58
CA VAL A 71 -7.46 -15.13 -7.22
C VAL A 71 -8.46 -14.62 -8.23
N SER A 72 -8.39 -15.15 -9.44
CA SER A 72 -9.36 -14.87 -10.49
C SER A 72 -9.80 -16.16 -11.18
N GLY A 73 -10.98 -16.12 -11.77
CA GLY A 73 -11.50 -17.26 -12.50
C GLY A 73 -12.57 -16.87 -13.50
N ASN A 74 -12.74 -17.75 -14.49
CA ASN A 74 -13.76 -17.64 -15.51
C ASN A 74 -14.37 -19.01 -15.81
N LEU A 75 -15.68 -19.04 -15.99
CA LEU A 75 -16.47 -20.22 -16.32
C LEU A 75 -17.36 -19.94 -17.53
N ILE A 76 -17.15 -20.67 -18.62
CA ILE A 76 -18.04 -20.75 -19.78
C ILE A 76 -19.19 -21.71 -19.42
N ALA A 77 -20.21 -21.18 -18.75
CA ALA A 77 -21.36 -21.94 -18.29
C ALA A 77 -22.20 -22.51 -19.45
N ILE A 78 -22.40 -21.73 -20.52
CA ILE A 78 -23.16 -22.15 -21.70
C ILE A 78 -22.42 -21.74 -22.97
N ASP A 79 -22.29 -22.68 -23.90
CA ASP A 79 -21.67 -22.48 -25.21
C ASP A 79 -22.54 -23.18 -26.29
N LYS A 80 -23.48 -22.43 -26.88
CA LYS A 80 -24.36 -22.88 -27.95
C LYS A 80 -24.30 -21.86 -29.09
N LYS A 81 -24.61 -22.32 -30.32
CA LYS A 81 -24.60 -21.49 -31.54
C LYS A 81 -25.33 -20.16 -31.40
N ASP A 82 -26.47 -20.16 -30.71
CA ASP A 82 -27.36 -19.00 -30.59
C ASP A 82 -27.34 -18.34 -29.20
N PHE A 83 -26.61 -18.91 -28.23
CA PHE A 83 -26.53 -18.38 -26.86
C PHE A 83 -25.29 -18.85 -26.12
N GLY A 84 -24.57 -17.89 -25.52
CA GLY A 84 -23.41 -18.14 -24.67
C GLY A 84 -23.51 -17.41 -23.34
N LEU A 85 -22.99 -18.02 -22.28
CA LEU A 85 -22.89 -17.42 -20.95
C LEU A 85 -21.51 -17.70 -20.35
N SER A 86 -20.80 -16.64 -20.00
CA SER A 86 -19.55 -16.70 -19.23
C SER A 86 -19.72 -15.99 -17.90
N ILE A 87 -19.19 -16.57 -16.83
CA ILE A 87 -19.19 -16.01 -15.48
C ILE A 87 -17.73 -15.83 -15.09
N SER A 88 -17.32 -14.59 -14.80
CA SER A 88 -15.98 -14.29 -14.32
C SER A 88 -16.04 -13.57 -12.98
N GLY A 89 -14.95 -13.71 -12.21
CA GLY A 89 -14.81 -13.04 -10.93
C GLY A 89 -13.36 -13.01 -10.47
N ASN A 90 -13.07 -12.09 -9.56
CA ASN A 90 -11.79 -12.05 -8.86
C ASN A 90 -12.00 -11.67 -7.39
N ILE A 91 -11.00 -11.97 -6.58
CA ILE A 91 -10.90 -11.54 -5.19
C ILE A 91 -9.43 -11.32 -4.85
N GLY A 92 -9.15 -10.26 -4.10
CA GLY A 92 -7.80 -9.91 -3.69
C GLY A 92 -7.75 -9.57 -2.21
N PHE A 93 -6.69 -10.01 -1.55
CA PHE A 93 -6.38 -9.65 -0.17
C PHE A 93 -5.02 -9.00 -0.13
N ASN A 94 -5.00 -7.71 0.22
CA ASN A 94 -3.77 -6.94 0.33
C ASN A 94 -3.50 -6.51 1.78
N LYS A 95 -2.25 -6.61 2.20
CA LYS A 95 -1.77 -6.07 3.47
C LYS A 95 -0.55 -5.19 3.26
N ASN A 96 -0.74 -3.90 3.48
CA ASN A 96 0.34 -2.92 3.56
C ASN A 96 0.92 -2.81 4.98
N ARG A 97 2.22 -2.54 5.08
CA ARG A 97 2.93 -2.27 6.33
C ARG A 97 4.05 -1.24 6.13
N ILE A 98 4.19 -0.33 7.09
CA ILE A 98 5.39 0.49 7.28
C ILE A 98 6.45 -0.40 7.92
N VAL A 99 7.55 -0.65 7.20
CA VAL A 99 8.66 -1.49 7.67
C VAL A 99 9.67 -0.67 8.47
N SER A 100 9.96 0.55 8.02
CA SER A 100 10.88 1.47 8.68
C SER A 100 10.53 2.91 8.37
N LEU A 101 10.73 3.80 9.34
CA LEU A 101 10.71 5.26 9.17
C LEU A 101 12.12 5.85 9.19
N GLY A 102 13.15 5.00 9.05
CA GLY A 102 14.54 5.39 9.12
C GLY A 102 14.91 5.92 10.50
N GLN A 103 15.30 7.19 10.57
CA GLN A 103 15.70 7.85 11.81
C GLN A 103 14.51 8.45 12.58
N MET A 104 13.30 8.41 12.02
CA MET A 104 12.11 8.97 12.67
C MET A 104 11.48 7.97 13.62
N ASN A 105 11.01 8.46 14.77
CA ASN A 105 10.10 7.73 15.64
C ASN A 105 8.69 7.72 15.05
N ASN A 106 7.82 6.87 15.60
CA ASN A 106 6.39 6.91 15.30
C ASN A 106 5.84 8.31 15.59
N PHE A 107 5.01 8.82 14.68
CA PHE A 107 4.47 10.16 14.76
C PHE A 107 3.05 10.20 14.24
N THR A 108 2.38 11.32 14.50
CA THR A 108 1.04 11.59 13.99
C THR A 108 1.10 12.69 12.95
N ALA A 109 0.19 12.63 11.99
CA ALA A 109 0.03 13.68 11.00
C ALA A 109 -1.40 14.21 11.03
N ALA A 110 -1.52 15.52 10.82
CA ALA A 110 -2.77 16.19 10.51
C ALA A 110 -2.95 16.26 9.00
N THR A 111 -4.11 15.87 8.51
CA THR A 111 -4.51 16.13 7.11
C THR A 111 -5.00 17.55 6.88
N GLY A 112 -5.51 18.21 7.91
CA GLY A 112 -6.25 19.47 7.80
C GLY A 112 -7.62 19.35 7.11
N TRP A 113 -8.17 18.15 6.84
CA TRP A 113 -9.45 18.02 6.12
C TRP A 113 -10.66 18.46 6.94
N ALA A 114 -10.63 18.24 8.26
CA ALA A 114 -11.78 18.47 9.14
C ALA A 114 -11.72 19.81 9.89
N SER A 115 -10.57 20.14 10.48
CA SER A 115 -10.35 21.36 11.26
C SER A 115 -8.86 21.58 11.51
N THR A 116 -8.44 22.83 11.68
CA THR A 116 -7.09 23.19 12.13
C THR A 116 -6.83 22.83 13.60
N GLU A 117 -7.89 22.59 14.38
CA GLU A 117 -7.79 22.10 15.77
C GLU A 117 -7.48 20.59 15.83
N ILE A 118 -7.73 19.85 14.75
CA ILE A 118 -7.40 18.43 14.67
C ILE A 118 -5.96 18.32 14.18
N THR A 119 -5.05 18.25 15.14
CA THR A 119 -3.60 18.21 14.89
C THR A 119 -3.08 16.80 14.64
N SER A 120 -3.93 15.77 14.72
CA SER A 120 -3.53 14.38 14.50
C SER A 120 -4.72 13.48 14.19
N ASP A 121 -4.85 13.04 12.94
CA ASP A 121 -5.89 12.11 12.47
C ASP A 121 -5.31 10.88 11.74
N TYR A 122 -4.00 10.87 11.50
CA TYR A 122 -3.24 9.71 11.02
C TYR A 122 -2.15 9.30 12.00
N TRP A 123 -2.02 7.99 12.17
CA TRP A 123 -0.99 7.35 12.99
C TRP A 123 0.03 6.68 12.09
N ILE A 124 1.23 7.25 12.01
CA ILE A 124 2.34 6.77 11.20
C ILE A 124 3.30 6.03 12.12
N ALA A 125 3.31 4.70 12.02
CA ALA A 125 4.14 3.89 12.89
C ALA A 125 4.67 2.64 12.19
N THR A 126 5.93 2.33 12.50
CA THR A 126 6.56 1.06 12.13
C THR A 126 5.71 -0.11 12.60
N GLY A 127 5.48 -1.08 11.72
CA GLY A 127 4.61 -2.23 11.93
C GLY A 127 3.12 -1.99 11.63
N GLY A 128 2.68 -0.73 11.60
CA GLY A 128 1.32 -0.32 11.21
C GLY A 128 1.12 -0.25 9.70
N SER A 129 -0.12 -0.04 9.26
CA SER A 129 -0.46 0.17 7.84
C SER A 129 -0.28 1.63 7.45
N VAL A 130 0.19 1.88 6.22
CA VAL A 130 0.12 3.23 5.63
C VAL A 130 -1.34 3.66 5.55
N GLY A 131 -1.61 4.93 5.85
CA GLY A 131 -2.97 5.48 5.83
C GLY A 131 -3.82 5.08 7.04
N LYS A 132 -3.22 4.59 8.13
CA LYS A 132 -3.97 4.28 9.36
C LYS A 132 -4.50 5.56 10.00
N MET A 133 -5.80 5.77 9.87
CA MET A 133 -6.52 6.82 10.58
C MET A 133 -6.73 6.41 12.04
N TYR A 134 -6.73 7.39 12.94
CA TYR A 134 -7.06 7.18 14.35
C TYR A 134 -7.82 8.39 14.91
N GLY A 135 -8.61 8.17 15.95
CA GLY A 135 -9.42 9.22 16.55
C GLY A 135 -10.24 8.70 17.72
N PHE A 136 -11.07 9.59 18.28
CA PHE A 136 -11.93 9.26 19.42
C PHE A 136 -13.11 8.39 19.03
N LYS A 137 -13.51 7.49 19.92
CA LYS A 137 -14.74 6.70 19.83
C LYS A 137 -15.77 7.30 20.78
N SER A 138 -16.91 7.73 20.24
CA SER A 138 -18.05 8.16 21.07
C SER A 138 -18.66 6.95 21.79
N ALA A 139 -18.97 7.10 23.08
CA ALA A 139 -19.66 6.09 23.87
C ALA A 139 -21.19 6.07 23.64
N GLY A 140 -21.69 6.92 22.73
CA GLY A 140 -23.13 7.17 22.59
C GLY A 140 -23.63 8.21 23.59
N ARG A 141 -24.91 8.55 23.47
CA ARG A 141 -25.66 9.24 24.52
C ARG A 141 -26.36 8.21 25.38
#